data_AF-A0AA88ZFU0-F1
#
_entry.id   AF-A0AA88ZFU0-F1
#
_cell.length_a   1.000
_cell.length_b   1.000
_cell.length_c   1.000
_cell.angle_alpha   90.00
_cell.angle_beta   90.00
_cell.angle_gamma   90.00
#
_symmetry.space_group_name_H-M   'P 1'
#
loop_
_entity.id
_entity.type
_entity.pdbx_description
1 polymer ?
#
loop_
_entity_poly.entity_id
_entity_poly.type
_entity_poly.pdbx_seq_one_letter_code
_entity_poly.pdbx_strand_id
1 'polypeptide(L)'
;MGIIIFIWYLINPEKAFLYGAMTYLVISFSLRNLIPRDHRNGIKKNNAEKFEDAIPDFEKSYAFFKKNEWIDKYRFITLLSSSKMSYREMALANIGFCYSQIGDGVKSKEYYERTLKEFPESGLAKSALKMMSAMEKNAPQQRV
;
A
#
# COMPACT_ATOMS: atom_id res chain seq x y z
N MET A 1 -15.98 16.01 7.16
CA MET A 1 -15.84 16.82 8.40
C MET A 1 -17.06 17.70 8.65
N GLY A 2 -17.47 18.56 7.70
CA GLY A 2 -18.61 19.46 7.87
C GLY A 2 -19.93 18.79 8.30
N ILE A 3 -20.29 17.66 7.68
CA ILE A 3 -21.49 16.88 8.07
C ILE A 3 -21.43 16.42 9.54
N ILE A 4 -20.27 15.95 10.00
CA ILE A 4 -20.09 15.46 11.38
C ILE A 4 -20.23 16.63 12.36
N ILE A 5 -19.66 17.79 12.06
CA ILE A 5 -19.80 18.99 12.88
C ILE A 5 -21.26 19.46 12.90
N PHE A 6 -21.95 19.43 11.76
CA PHE A 6 -23.36 19.80 11.66
C PHE A 6 -24.25 18.89 12.53
N ILE A 7 -24.02 17.58 12.54
CA ILE A 7 -24.74 16.66 13.44
C ILE A 7 -24.53 17.05 14.90
N TRP A 8 -23.30 17.33 15.32
CA TRP A 8 -23.04 17.78 16.69
C TRP A 8 -23.62 19.16 16.99
N TYR A 9 -23.72 20.03 15.99
CA TYR A 9 -24.36 21.34 16.12
C TYR A 9 -25.84 21.24 16.47
N LEU A 10 -26.55 20.23 15.93
CA LEU A 10 -27.95 19.97 16.28
C LEU A 10 -28.15 19.52 17.74
N ILE A 11 -27.09 19.02 18.40
CA ILE A 11 -27.15 18.47 19.76
C ILE A 11 -26.59 19.46 20.79
N ASN A 12 -25.44 20.05 20.51
CA ASN A 12 -24.75 21.00 21.39
C ASN A 12 -23.96 22.02 20.55
N PRO A 13 -24.56 23.16 20.19
CA PRO A 13 -23.93 24.18 19.34
C PRO A 13 -22.57 24.69 19.87
N GLU A 14 -22.46 24.91 21.17
CA GLU A 14 -21.24 25.47 21.80
C GLU A 14 -20.03 24.55 21.64
N LYS A 15 -20.24 23.23 21.77
CA LYS A 15 -19.16 22.22 21.70
C LYS A 15 -19.12 21.47 20.36
N ALA A 16 -19.96 21.85 19.40
CA ALA A 16 -20.15 21.13 18.14
C ALA A 16 -18.85 20.94 17.36
N PHE A 17 -18.04 21.99 17.27
CA PHE A 17 -16.76 21.95 16.58
C PHE A 17 -15.79 20.96 17.24
N LEU A 18 -15.66 21.01 18.58
CA LEU A 18 -14.76 20.14 19.34
C LEU A 18 -15.19 18.67 19.22
N TYR A 19 -16.46 18.36 19.47
CA TYR A 19 -16.97 16.98 19.36
C TYR A 19 -16.92 16.45 17.93
N GLY A 20 -17.22 17.30 16.94
CA GLY A 20 -17.09 16.94 15.53
C GLY A 20 -15.64 16.66 15.12
N ALA A 21 -14.69 17.48 15.57
CA ALA A 21 -13.27 17.26 15.32
C ALA A 21 -12.78 15.95 15.97
N MET A 22 -13.11 15.71 17.25
CA MET A 22 -12.73 14.47 17.93
C MET A 22 -13.33 13.24 17.25
N THR A 23 -14.61 13.30 16.87
CA THR A 23 -15.28 12.20 16.16
C THR A 23 -14.60 11.92 14.81
N TYR A 24 -14.31 12.97 14.04
CA TYR A 24 -13.60 12.83 12.77
C TYR A 24 -12.20 12.24 12.95
N LEU A 25 -11.45 12.67 13.97
CA LEU A 25 -10.12 12.14 14.26
C LEU A 25 -10.18 10.66 14.63
N VAL A 26 -11.11 10.26 15.50
CA VAL A 26 -11.29 8.85 15.88
C VAL A 26 -11.64 7.99 14.68
N ILE A 27 -12.58 8.43 13.84
CA ILE A 27 -12.96 7.72 12.61
C ILE A 27 -11.76 7.63 11.65
N SER A 28 -11.10 8.76 11.36
CA SER A 28 -9.97 8.82 10.44
C SER A 28 -8.81 7.95 10.90
N PHE A 29 -8.48 8.02 12.19
CA PHE A 29 -7.45 7.18 12.79
C PHE A 29 -7.82 5.70 12.69
N SER A 30 -9.05 5.33 13.05
CA SER A 30 -9.49 3.93 13.01
C SER A 30 -9.44 3.37 11.59
N LEU A 31 -10.02 4.07 10.61
CA LEU A 31 -10.03 3.63 9.21
C LEU A 31 -8.61 3.48 8.63
N ARG A 32 -7.72 4.44 8.92
CA ARG A 32 -6.34 4.44 8.39
C ARG A 32 -5.40 3.47 9.11
N ASN A 33 -5.71 3.03 10.33
CA ASN A 33 -4.84 2.12 11.10
C ASN A 33 -5.33 0.67 11.10
N LEU A 34 -6.65 0.45 11.15
CA LEU A 34 -7.20 -0.89 11.33
C LEU A 34 -7.42 -1.62 10.01
N ILE A 35 -7.94 -0.93 8.98
CA ILE A 35 -8.25 -1.58 7.70
C ILE A 35 -6.96 -1.98 6.96
N PRO A 36 -5.97 -1.10 6.73
CA PRO A 36 -4.72 -1.49 6.09
C PRO A 36 -3.66 -1.98 7.10
N ARG A 37 -4.08 -2.65 8.18
CA ARG A 37 -3.17 -3.04 9.29
C ARG A 37 -1.99 -3.87 8.79
N ASP A 38 -2.24 -4.89 7.99
CA ASP A 38 -1.17 -5.76 7.47
C ASP A 38 -0.22 -4.98 6.56
N HIS A 39 -0.75 -4.11 5.68
CA HIS A 39 0.10 -3.26 4.85
C HIS A 39 1.02 -2.37 5.69
N ARG A 40 0.50 -1.79 6.78
CA ARG A 40 1.30 -0.95 7.68
C ARG A 40 2.34 -1.76 8.45
N ASN A 41 2.04 -3.01 8.81
CA ASN A 41 3.03 -3.91 9.43
C ASN A 41 4.15 -4.24 8.44
N GLY A 42 3.80 -4.55 7.18
CA GLY A 42 4.77 -4.76 6.10
C GLY A 42 5.68 -3.55 5.93
N ILE A 43 5.13 -2.33 5.86
CA ILE A 43 5.94 -1.10 5.79
C ILE A 43 6.85 -0.94 7.02
N LYS A 44 6.34 -1.20 8.24
CA LYS A 44 7.17 -1.11 9.46
C LYS A 44 8.34 -2.08 9.43
N LYS A 45 8.12 -3.32 9.01
CA LYS A 45 9.17 -4.34 8.88
C LYS A 45 10.16 -4.01 7.76
N ASN A 46 9.65 -3.56 6.61
CA ASN A 46 10.46 -3.11 5.47
C ASN A 46 11.38 -1.95 5.85
N ASN A 47 10.87 -0.96 6.59
CA ASN A 47 11.67 0.17 7.09
C ASN A 47 12.68 -0.24 8.17
N ALA A 48 12.52 -1.43 8.76
CA ALA A 48 13.47 -2.04 9.68
C ALA A 48 14.36 -3.09 9.00
N GLU A 49 14.39 -3.11 7.66
CA GLU A 49 15.18 -4.03 6.82
C GLU A 49 14.86 -5.52 7.02
N LYS A 50 13.71 -5.83 7.64
CA LYS A 50 13.22 -7.20 7.82
C LYS A 50 12.39 -7.61 6.61
N PHE A 51 13.06 -7.71 5.46
CA PHE A 51 12.41 -7.90 4.16
C PHE A 51 11.67 -9.24 4.06
N GLU A 52 12.29 -10.34 4.51
CA GLU A 52 11.65 -11.66 4.53
C GLU A 52 10.37 -11.66 5.38
N ASP A 53 10.42 -11.04 6.56
CA ASP A 53 9.26 -10.93 7.46
C ASP A 53 8.16 -10.00 6.92
N ALA A 54 8.49 -9.07 6.04
CA ALA A 54 7.56 -8.09 5.47
C ALA A 54 6.71 -8.68 4.33
N ILE A 55 7.26 -9.64 3.57
CA ILE A 55 6.58 -10.32 2.46
C ILE A 55 5.20 -10.87 2.87
N PRO A 56 5.06 -11.69 3.92
CA PRO A 56 3.75 -12.25 4.28
C PRO A 56 2.73 -11.19 4.71
N ASP A 57 3.17 -10.04 5.22
CA ASP A 57 2.26 -8.92 5.55
C ASP A 57 1.75 -8.22 4.29
N PHE A 58 2.61 -8.05 3.28
CA PHE A 58 2.17 -7.52 1.99
C PHE A 58 1.28 -8.52 1.23
N GLU A 59 1.55 -9.82 1.32
CA GLU A 59 0.69 -10.86 0.74
C GLU A 59 -0.72 -10.84 1.37
N LYS A 60 -0.80 -10.76 2.71
CA LYS A 60 -2.07 -10.60 3.43
C LYS A 60 -2.79 -9.30 3.04
N SER A 61 -2.06 -8.20 2.95
CA SER A 61 -2.58 -6.92 2.46
C SER A 61 -3.19 -7.08 1.07
N TYR A 62 -2.46 -7.66 0.12
CA TYR A 62 -2.95 -7.89 -1.23
C TYR A 62 -4.21 -8.76 -1.22
N ALA A 63 -4.19 -9.88 -0.50
CA ALA A 63 -5.33 -10.79 -0.40
C ALA A 63 -6.58 -10.11 0.17
N PHE A 64 -6.43 -9.29 1.23
CA PHE A 64 -7.53 -8.53 1.81
C PHE A 64 -8.15 -7.55 0.81
N PHE A 65 -7.34 -6.72 0.15
CA PHE A 65 -7.85 -5.73 -0.80
C PHE A 65 -8.30 -6.35 -2.13
N LYS A 66 -7.81 -7.54 -2.48
CA LYS A 66 -8.31 -8.31 -3.62
C LYS A 66 -9.67 -8.94 -3.32
N LYS A 67 -9.87 -9.46 -2.10
CA LYS A 67 -11.18 -9.94 -1.66
C LYS A 67 -12.20 -8.80 -1.52
N ASN A 68 -11.74 -7.62 -1.11
CA ASN A 68 -12.58 -6.47 -0.84
C ASN A 68 -12.26 -5.31 -1.80
N GLU A 69 -12.32 -5.56 -3.12
CA GLU A 69 -11.87 -4.59 -4.13
C GLU A 69 -12.56 -3.22 -4.01
N TRP A 70 -13.83 -3.20 -3.58
CA TRP A 70 -14.59 -1.96 -3.38
C TRP A 70 -13.98 -1.04 -2.32
N ILE A 71 -13.32 -1.59 -1.28
CA ILE A 71 -12.65 -0.78 -0.26
C ILE A 71 -11.48 -0.03 -0.90
N ASP A 72 -10.70 -0.70 -1.74
CA ASP A 72 -9.56 -0.10 -2.43
C ASP A 72 -10.02 0.90 -3.50
N LYS A 73 -11.06 0.54 -4.28
CA LYS A 73 -11.65 1.38 -5.33
C LYS A 73 -12.22 2.70 -4.79
N TYR A 74 -12.90 2.66 -3.65
CA TYR A 74 -13.52 3.83 -3.01
C TYR A 74 -12.74 4.34 -1.80
N ARG A 75 -11.42 4.13 -1.80
CA ARG A 75 -10.48 4.47 -0.72
C ARG A 75 -10.56 5.91 -0.22
N PHE A 76 -10.89 6.84 -1.12
CA PHE A 76 -11.09 8.24 -0.74
C PHE A 76 -12.18 8.39 0.34
N ILE A 77 -13.21 7.54 0.29
CA ILE A 77 -14.31 7.53 1.26
C ILE A 77 -14.02 6.51 2.37
N THR A 78 -13.60 5.30 2.02
CA THR A 78 -13.48 4.19 2.98
C THR A 78 -12.26 4.30 3.90
N LEU A 79 -11.16 4.88 3.42
CA LEU A 79 -9.91 5.05 4.18
C LEU A 79 -9.48 6.51 4.31
N LEU A 80 -10.25 7.45 3.74
CA LEU A 80 -9.90 8.85 3.65
C LEU A 80 -8.55 9.09 2.97
N SER A 81 -8.10 8.21 2.06
CA SER A 81 -6.78 8.31 1.42
C SER A 81 -6.88 8.79 -0.03
N SER A 82 -6.00 9.73 -0.38
CA SER A 82 -5.90 10.36 -1.71
C SER A 82 -4.79 9.78 -2.59
N SER A 83 -4.16 8.67 -2.17
CA SER A 83 -3.10 8.02 -2.96
C SER A 83 -3.64 7.58 -4.32
N LYS A 84 -2.89 7.87 -5.38
CA LYS A 84 -3.17 7.35 -6.73
C LYS A 84 -2.92 5.84 -6.84
N MET A 85 -1.94 5.34 -6.09
CA MET A 85 -1.56 3.92 -6.06
C MET A 85 -2.49 3.16 -5.11
N SER A 86 -3.04 2.04 -5.58
CA SER A 86 -3.91 1.15 -4.78
C SER A 86 -3.09 0.34 -3.76
N TYR A 87 -3.72 -0.23 -2.72
CA TYR A 87 -2.97 -1.10 -1.77
C TYR A 87 -2.58 -2.41 -2.45
N ARG A 88 -3.36 -2.90 -3.41
CA ARG A 88 -2.97 -4.07 -4.21
C ARG A 88 -1.71 -3.80 -5.03
N GLU A 89 -1.67 -2.66 -5.71
CA GLU A 89 -0.50 -2.25 -6.49
C GLU A 89 0.72 -2.04 -5.58
N MET A 90 0.57 -1.29 -4.48
CA MET A 90 1.65 -1.09 -3.50
C MET A 90 2.14 -2.41 -2.91
N ALA A 91 1.23 -3.33 -2.57
CA ALA A 91 1.60 -4.61 -1.98
C ALA A 91 2.41 -5.47 -2.95
N LEU A 92 1.97 -5.64 -4.20
CA LEU A 92 2.73 -6.42 -5.19
C LEU A 92 4.11 -5.81 -5.44
N ALA A 93 4.17 -4.48 -5.59
CA ALA A 93 5.41 -3.80 -5.86
C ALA A 93 6.37 -3.86 -4.65
N ASN A 94 5.85 -3.77 -3.42
CA ASN A 94 6.65 -3.92 -2.21
C ASN A 94 7.13 -5.36 -2.01
N ILE A 95 6.36 -6.39 -2.39
CA ILE A 95 6.85 -7.77 -2.37
C ILE A 95 8.03 -7.93 -3.34
N GLY A 96 7.89 -7.39 -4.56
CA GLY A 96 9.00 -7.35 -5.53
C GLY A 96 10.23 -6.63 -4.97
N PHE A 97 10.03 -5.50 -4.29
CA PHE A 97 11.10 -4.78 -3.60
C PHE A 97 11.76 -5.65 -2.54
N CYS A 98 11.01 -6.27 -1.63
CA CYS A 98 11.56 -7.13 -0.59
C CYS A 98 12.37 -8.30 -1.17
N TYR A 99 11.89 -8.96 -2.22
CA TYR A 99 12.65 -10.01 -2.90
C TYR A 99 13.96 -9.50 -3.49
N SER A 100 13.97 -8.27 -4.04
CA SER A 100 15.21 -7.66 -4.54
C SER A 100 16.23 -7.41 -3.43
N GLN A 101 15.78 -7.01 -2.25
CA GLN A 101 16.66 -6.73 -1.11
C GLN A 101 17.26 -8.00 -0.48
N ILE A 102 16.59 -9.15 -0.58
CA ILE A 102 17.11 -10.44 -0.10
C ILE A 102 17.89 -11.21 -1.16
N GLY A 103 18.13 -10.59 -2.33
CA GLY A 103 18.92 -11.18 -3.42
C GLY A 103 18.16 -12.15 -4.34
N ASP A 104 16.85 -12.33 -4.15
CA ASP A 104 16.03 -13.15 -5.04
C ASP A 104 15.51 -12.32 -6.23
N GLY A 105 16.42 -12.08 -7.18
CA GLY A 105 16.12 -11.34 -8.40
C GLY A 105 15.04 -12.00 -9.27
N VAL A 106 14.91 -13.33 -9.22
CA VAL A 106 13.90 -14.06 -10.01
C VAL A 106 12.50 -13.75 -9.50
N LYS A 107 12.25 -13.92 -8.19
CA LYS A 107 10.94 -13.58 -7.60
C LYS A 107 10.66 -12.08 -7.63
N SER A 108 11.68 -11.25 -7.44
CA SER A 108 11.53 -9.80 -7.61
C SER A 108 10.95 -9.46 -8.99
N LYS A 109 11.52 -10.03 -10.05
CA LYS A 109 11.06 -9.83 -11.44
C LYS A 109 9.62 -10.30 -11.61
N GLU A 110 9.32 -11.53 -11.15
CA GLU A 110 7.97 -12.11 -11.22
C GLU A 110 6.92 -11.20 -10.58
N TYR A 111 7.19 -10.66 -9.39
CA TYR A 111 6.24 -9.77 -8.70
C TYR A 111 6.06 -8.42 -9.39
N TYR A 112 7.12 -7.83 -9.96
CA TYR A 112 6.97 -6.61 -10.75
C TYR A 112 6.24 -6.85 -12.07
N GLU A 113 6.48 -7.96 -12.75
CA GLU A 113 5.72 -8.35 -13.94
C GLU A 113 4.25 -8.58 -13.62
N ARG A 114 3.96 -9.27 -12.51
CA ARG A 114 2.59 -9.41 -11.99
C ARG A 114 1.97 -8.07 -11.65
N THR A 115 2.74 -7.13 -11.08
CA THR A 115 2.27 -5.76 -10.83
C THR A 115 1.85 -5.09 -12.13
N LEU A 116 2.64 -5.18 -13.20
CA LEU A 116 2.27 -4.60 -14.50
C LEU A 116 1.12 -5.32 -15.20
N LYS A 117 0.94 -6.62 -14.96
CA LYS A 117 -0.22 -7.37 -15.47
C LYS A 117 -1.53 -6.85 -14.88
N GLU A 118 -1.55 -6.50 -13.60
CA GLU A 118 -2.75 -5.96 -12.94
C GLU A 118 -2.86 -4.43 -13.01
N PHE A 119 -1.71 -3.74 -13.06
CA PHE A 119 -1.59 -2.29 -13.05
C PHE A 119 -0.60 -1.85 -14.14
N PRO A 120 -1.02 -1.84 -15.42
CA PRO A 120 -0.13 -1.53 -16.55
C PRO A 120 0.53 -0.16 -16.47
N GLU A 121 -0.04 0.77 -15.69
CA GLU A 121 0.50 2.12 -15.49
C GLU A 121 1.36 2.27 -14.24
N SER A 122 1.73 1.17 -13.57
CA SER A 122 2.57 1.23 -12.38
C SER A 122 3.98 1.72 -12.71
N GLY A 123 4.24 2.99 -12.40
CA GLY A 123 5.55 3.61 -12.60
C GLY A 123 6.66 2.92 -11.81
N LEU A 124 6.34 2.41 -10.62
CA LEU A 124 7.31 1.71 -9.76
C LEU A 124 7.76 0.39 -10.40
N ALA A 125 6.81 -0.44 -10.85
CA ALA A 125 7.14 -1.71 -11.49
C ALA A 125 7.83 -1.52 -12.86
N LYS A 126 7.40 -0.55 -13.68
CA LYS A 126 8.10 -0.19 -14.93
C LYS A 126 9.57 0.17 -14.67
N SER A 127 9.81 1.00 -13.64
CA SER A 127 11.14 1.47 -13.28
C SER A 127 12.02 0.32 -12.77
N ALA A 128 11.49 -0.52 -11.89
CA ALA A 128 12.21 -1.66 -11.34
C ALA A 128 12.63 -2.66 -12.42
N LEU A 129 11.71 -3.08 -13.30
CA LEU A 129 12.03 -4.02 -14.38
C LEU A 129 13.05 -3.45 -15.37
N LYS A 130 12.99 -2.14 -15.66
CA LYS A 130 13.99 -1.47 -16.50
C LYS A 130 15.37 -1.50 -15.86
N MET A 131 15.46 -1.26 -14.55
CA MET A 131 16.71 -1.34 -13.80
C MET A 131 17.27 -2.77 -13.80
N MET A 132 16.43 -3.77 -13.54
CA MET A 132 16.83 -5.19 -13.58
C MET A 132 17.34 -5.60 -14.95
N SER A 133 16.62 -5.23 -16.02
CA SER A 133 17.04 -5.50 -17.40
C SER A 133 18.37 -4.82 -17.76
N ALA A 134 18.64 -3.64 -17.22
CA ALA A 134 19.91 -2.95 -17.44
C ALA A 134 21.06 -3.66 -16.71
N MET A 135 20.83 -4.17 -15.50
CA MET A 135 21.82 -4.96 -14.76
C MET A 135 22.10 -6.30 -15.46
N GLU A 136 21.08 -7.00 -15.95
CA GLU A 136 21.22 -8.25 -16.70
C GLU A 136 22.07 -8.06 -17.97
N LYS A 137 21.85 -6.97 -18.73
CA LYS A 137 22.62 -6.66 -19.94
C LYS A 137 24.08 -6.33 -19.67
N ASN A 138 24.37 -5.73 -18.52
CA ASN A 138 25.70 -5.32 -18.12
C ASN A 138 26.43 -6.39 -17.28
N ALA A 139 25.74 -7.47 -16.91
CA ALA A 139 26.39 -8.61 -16.29
C ALA A 139 27.40 -9.21 -17.29
N PRO A 140 28.67 -9.43 -16.90
CA PRO A 140 29.62 -10.09 -17.78
C PRO A 140 29.00 -11.41 -18.20
N GLN A 141 28.77 -11.57 -19.51
CA GLN A 141 28.39 -12.86 -20.10
C GLN A 141 29.36 -13.87 -19.50
N GLN A 142 28.85 -14.79 -18.67
CA GLN A 142 29.62 -15.94 -18.23
C GLN A 142 29.97 -16.69 -19.51
N ARG A 143 31.17 -16.40 -20.03
CA ARG A 143 31.79 -17.13 -21.12
C ARG A 143 32.07 -18.51 -20.54
N VAL A 144 31.15 -19.43 -20.80
CA VAL A 144 31.40 -20.87 -20.78
C VAL A 144 31.69 -21.29 -22.21
#